data_AF-A0A6I9NY67-F1
#
_entry.id   AF-A0A6I9NY67-F1
#
_cell.length_a   1.000
_cell.length_b   1.000
_cell.length_c   1.000
_cell.angle_alpha   90.00
_cell.angle_beta   90.00
_cell.angle_gamma   90.00
#
_symmetry.space_group_name_H-M   'P 1'
#
loop_
_entity.id
_entity.type
_entity.pdbx_description
1 polymer ?
#
loop_
_entity_poly.entity_id
_entity_poly.type
_entity_poly.pdbx_seq_one_letter_code
_entity_poly.pdbx_strand_id
1 'polypeptide(L)'
;ALKHGCRCVELDCWDGDKGEPVIYHGHTLTSKVPFVEVIQTINDYAFKASPYPLILSLENHCSVEQQTVMARHLRTILGDKLLTKPPDGLDPHKLPSPE
;
A
#
# COMPACT_ATOMS: atom_id res chain seq x y z
N ALA A 1 13.80 -1.31 3.02
CA ALA A 1 12.98 -2.03 4.02
C ALA A 1 12.66 -3.47 3.60
N LEU A 2 11.91 -3.70 2.51
CA LEU A 2 11.36 -5.03 2.16
C LEU A 2 12.41 -6.15 1.97
N LYS A 3 13.55 -5.87 1.33
CA LYS A 3 14.67 -6.84 1.20
C LYS A 3 15.25 -7.30 2.54
N HIS A 4 15.05 -6.52 3.60
CA HIS A 4 15.50 -6.82 4.95
C HIS A 4 14.36 -7.39 5.82
N GLY A 5 13.29 -7.91 5.21
CA GLY A 5 12.22 -8.62 5.92
C GLY A 5 11.14 -7.75 6.56
N CYS A 6 11.17 -6.43 6.41
CA CYS A 6 10.11 -5.56 6.93
C CYS A 6 8.72 -5.96 6.39
N ARG A 7 7.73 -6.17 7.27
CA ARG A 7 6.36 -6.67 6.96
C ARG A 7 5.23 -5.67 7.23
N CYS A 8 5.57 -4.47 7.67
CA CYS A 8 4.62 -3.34 7.75
C CYS A 8 5.35 -2.11 7.24
N VAL A 9 4.82 -1.48 6.20
CA VAL A 9 5.40 -0.27 5.60
C VAL A 9 4.36 0.84 5.57
N GLU A 10 4.82 2.06 5.79
CA GLU A 10 4.00 3.26 5.85
C GLU A 10 4.05 4.03 4.54
N LEU A 11 2.92 4.60 4.15
CA LEU A 11 2.72 5.38 2.94
C LEU A 11 1.91 6.64 3.28
N ASP A 12 2.60 7.77 3.40
CA ASP A 12 2.00 9.10 3.58
C ASP A 12 1.48 9.62 2.25
N CYS A 13 0.19 9.39 1.99
CA CYS A 13 -0.44 9.66 0.71
C CYS A 13 -1.04 11.06 0.68
N TRP A 14 -0.66 11.85 -0.31
CA TRP A 14 -1.12 13.22 -0.52
C TRP A 14 -1.55 13.44 -1.96
N ASP A 15 -2.44 14.42 -2.15
CA ASP A 15 -2.80 14.87 -3.49
C ASP A 15 -1.57 15.35 -4.27
N GLY A 16 -1.42 14.85 -5.49
CA GLY A 16 -0.41 15.29 -6.44
C GLY A 16 -1.00 15.97 -7.68
N ASP A 17 -0.10 16.36 -8.57
CA ASP A 17 -0.47 17.06 -9.80
C ASP A 17 -1.18 16.12 -10.78
N LYS A 18 -2.03 16.70 -11.64
CA LYS A 18 -2.77 15.97 -12.70
C LYS A 18 -3.63 14.80 -12.18
N GLY A 19 -4.04 14.87 -10.92
CA GLY A 19 -4.90 13.86 -10.29
C GLY A 19 -4.18 12.56 -9.91
N GLU A 20 -2.85 12.56 -9.89
CA GLU A 20 -2.04 11.40 -9.49
C GLU A 20 -1.50 11.59 -8.06
N PRO A 21 -1.80 10.67 -7.12
CA PRO A 21 -1.33 10.78 -5.74
C PRO A 21 0.19 10.66 -5.64
N VAL A 22 0.75 11.32 -4.63
CA VAL A 22 2.19 11.30 -4.30
C VAL A 22 2.40 10.87 -2.86
N ILE A 23 3.63 10.43 -2.57
CA ILE A 23 4.07 10.08 -1.23
C ILE A 23 5.21 11.01 -0.82
N TYR A 24 5.07 11.62 0.35
CA TYR A 24 6.10 12.41 1.03
C TYR A 24 5.65 12.75 2.46
N HIS A 25 6.57 13.24 3.29
CA HIS A 25 6.22 13.68 4.63
C HIS A 25 5.60 15.09 4.57
N GLY A 26 4.30 15.15 4.85
CA GLY A 26 3.48 16.37 4.80
C GLY A 26 4.07 17.54 5.59
N HIS A 27 3.88 18.76 5.09
CA HIS A 27 4.36 19.98 5.75
C HIS A 27 5.88 20.05 5.99
N THR A 28 6.67 19.27 5.24
CA THR A 28 8.13 19.32 5.29
C THR A 28 8.76 19.51 3.91
N LEU A 29 10.10 19.57 3.86
CA LEU A 29 10.88 19.74 2.63
C LEU A 29 11.32 18.40 2.00
N THR A 30 10.70 17.28 2.37
CA THR A 30 11.02 15.99 1.77
C THR A 30 10.58 15.94 0.31
N SER A 31 11.37 15.25 -0.52
CA SER A 31 11.04 15.04 -1.92
C SER A 31 9.79 14.17 -2.07
N LYS A 32 9.05 14.39 -3.15
CA LYS A 32 7.85 13.62 -3.49
C LYS A 32 8.19 12.48 -4.44
N VAL A 33 7.53 11.34 -4.26
CA VAL A 33 7.55 10.22 -5.20
C VAL A 33 6.14 9.85 -5.62
N PRO A 34 5.90 9.39 -6.87
CA PRO A 34 4.57 8.99 -7.30
C PRO A 34 4.06 7.76 -6.54
N PHE A 35 2.80 7.78 -6.09
CA PHE A 35 2.17 6.64 -5.41
C PHE A 35 2.22 5.36 -6.25
N VAL A 36 1.94 5.50 -7.56
CA VAL A 36 1.96 4.38 -8.52
C VAL A 36 3.30 3.64 -8.56
N GLU A 37 4.41 4.38 -8.53
CA GLU A 37 5.77 3.80 -8.53
C GLU A 37 6.09 3.08 -7.22
N VAL A 38 5.61 3.62 -6.10
CA VAL A 38 5.76 2.99 -4.79
C VAL A 38 4.98 1.67 -4.73
N ILE A 39 3.73 1.63 -5.23
CA ILE A 39 2.96 0.38 -5.28
C ILE A 39 3.58 -0.65 -6.23
N GLN A 40 4.11 -0.24 -7.38
CA GLN A 40 4.87 -1.13 -8.29
C GLN A 40 6.10 -1.72 -7.59
N THR A 41 6.86 -0.88 -6.91
CA THR A 41 8.04 -1.32 -6.14
C THR A 41 7.64 -2.29 -5.02
N ILE A 42 6.55 -2.02 -4.31
CA ILE A 42 6.04 -2.94 -3.30
C ILE A 42 5.68 -4.29 -3.94
N ASN A 43 4.95 -4.30 -5.06
CA ASN A 43 4.58 -5.54 -5.76
C ASN A 43 5.80 -6.40 -6.13
N ASP A 44 6.88 -5.77 -6.58
CA ASP A 44 8.11 -6.44 -7.00
C ASP A 44 8.94 -7.02 -5.85
N TYR A 45 8.79 -6.48 -4.63
CA TYR A 45 9.65 -6.80 -3.50
C TYR A 45 8.93 -7.37 -2.28
N ALA A 46 7.59 -7.31 -2.24
CA ALA A 46 6.77 -7.68 -1.09
C ALA A 46 7.17 -9.06 -0.56
N PHE A 47 7.35 -10.06 -1.43
CA PHE A 47 7.56 -11.45 -1.03
C PHE A 47 8.97 -12.00 -1.27
N LYS A 48 9.95 -11.15 -1.62
CA LYS A 48 11.31 -11.61 -1.93
C LYS A 48 12.10 -12.09 -0.70
N ALA A 49 11.85 -11.51 0.46
CA ALA A 49 12.55 -11.85 1.71
C ALA A 49 11.73 -12.74 2.66
N SER A 50 10.41 -12.82 2.46
CA SER A 50 9.50 -13.59 3.30
C SER A 50 8.20 -13.85 2.53
N PRO A 51 7.62 -15.05 2.62
CA PRO A 51 6.34 -15.38 1.97
C PRO A 51 5.12 -14.83 2.72
N TYR A 52 5.32 -14.33 3.95
CA TYR A 52 4.24 -13.91 4.84
C TYR A 52 3.65 -12.54 4.48
N PRO A 53 2.41 -12.23 4.95
CA PRO A 53 1.69 -11.00 4.62
C PRO A 53 2.50 -9.71 4.85
N LEU A 54 2.28 -8.74 3.96
CA LEU A 54 2.78 -7.38 4.08
C LEU A 54 1.60 -6.45 4.37
N ILE A 55 1.71 -5.66 5.42
CA ILE A 55 0.73 -4.63 5.77
C ILE A 55 1.18 -3.29 5.18
N LEU A 56 0.27 -2.61 4.48
CA LEU A 56 0.45 -1.24 4.01
C LEU A 56 -0.33 -0.31 4.94
N SER A 57 0.37 0.47 5.75
CA SER A 57 -0.21 1.52 6.58
C SER A 57 -0.39 2.77 5.73
N LEU A 58 -1.62 3.09 5.35
CA LEU A 58 -1.93 4.26 4.53
C LEU A 58 -2.29 5.45 5.45
N GLU A 59 -1.41 6.44 5.52
CA GLU A 59 -1.76 7.75 6.09
C GLU A 59 -2.34 8.61 4.96
N ASN A 60 -3.66 8.76 4.94
CA ASN A 60 -4.38 9.26 3.76
C ASN A 60 -4.83 10.73 3.93
N HIS A 61 -4.16 11.62 3.20
CA HIS A 61 -4.49 13.05 3.07
C HIS A 61 -5.00 13.41 1.67
N CYS A 62 -5.37 12.42 0.86
CA CYS A 62 -5.86 12.65 -0.50
C CYS A 62 -7.34 13.08 -0.52
N SER A 63 -7.71 13.88 -1.51
CA SER A 63 -9.11 14.14 -1.89
C SER A 63 -9.82 12.86 -2.32
N VAL A 64 -11.15 12.85 -2.30
CA VAL A 64 -11.95 11.66 -2.67
C VAL A 64 -11.66 11.19 -4.10
N GLU A 65 -11.42 12.13 -5.00
CA GLU A 65 -11.06 11.87 -6.39
C GLU A 65 -9.73 11.11 -6.46
N GLN A 66 -8.70 11.57 -5.74
CA GLN A 66 -7.40 10.91 -5.73
C GLN A 66 -7.38 9.62 -4.88
N GLN A 67 -8.24 9.49 -3.86
CA GLN A 67 -8.48 8.22 -3.19
C GLN A 67 -9.04 7.16 -4.14
N THR A 68 -9.91 7.56 -5.06
CA THR A 68 -10.42 6.68 -6.13
C THR A 68 -9.27 6.21 -7.03
N VAL A 69 -8.33 7.11 -7.35
CA VAL A 69 -7.11 6.78 -8.10
C VAL A 69 -6.20 5.84 -7.31
N MET A 70 -5.99 6.07 -6.01
CA MET A 70 -5.23 5.16 -5.13
C MET A 70 -5.85 3.75 -5.12
N ALA A 71 -7.16 3.66 -4.93
CA ALA A 71 -7.87 2.37 -4.90
C ALA A 71 -7.75 1.63 -6.24
N ARG A 72 -7.82 2.36 -7.37
CA ARG A 72 -7.57 1.81 -8.71
C ARG A 72 -6.15 1.26 -8.82
N HIS A 73 -5.13 2.05 -8.47
CA HIS A 73 -3.73 1.64 -8.53
C HIS A 73 -3.46 0.40 -7.66
N LEU A 74 -3.95 0.39 -6.42
CA LEU A 74 -3.82 -0.77 -5.52
C LEU A 74 -4.43 -2.03 -6.16
N ARG A 75 -5.66 -1.95 -6.67
CA ARG A 75 -6.33 -3.10 -7.31
C ARG A 75 -5.64 -3.56 -8.58
N THR A 76 -5.26 -2.64 -9.46
CA THR A 76 -4.67 -2.98 -10.76
C THR A 76 -3.25 -3.53 -10.63
N ILE A 77 -2.43 -2.97 -9.73
CA ILE A 77 -1.02 -3.33 -9.62
C ILE A 77 -0.81 -4.55 -8.73
N LEU A 78 -1.46 -4.60 -7.56
CA LEU A 78 -1.30 -5.71 -6.63
C LEU A 78 -2.13 -6.93 -7.06
N GLY A 79 -3.24 -6.70 -7.78
CA GLY A 79 -4.09 -7.75 -8.32
C GLY A 79 -4.51 -8.75 -7.25
N ASP A 80 -4.32 -10.04 -7.53
CA ASP A 80 -4.67 -11.14 -6.63
C ASP A 80 -3.87 -11.16 -5.32
N LYS A 81 -2.75 -10.42 -5.24
CA LYS A 81 -1.98 -10.28 -4.00
C LYS A 81 -2.64 -9.32 -2.99
N LEU A 82 -3.62 -8.52 -3.43
CA LEU A 82 -4.37 -7.64 -2.56
C LEU A 82 -5.53 -8.39 -1.91
N LEU A 83 -5.50 -8.48 -0.58
CA LEU A 83 -6.62 -9.00 0.19
C LEU A 83 -7.80 -8.02 0.12
N THR A 84 -8.86 -8.39 -0.60
CA THR A 84 -10.05 -7.54 -0.81
C THR A 84 -11.29 -8.02 -0.06
N LYS A 85 -11.23 -9.21 0.53
CA LYS A 85 -12.27 -9.83 1.33
C LYS A 85 -11.64 -10.58 2.50
N PRO A 86 -12.34 -10.75 3.63
CA PRO A 86 -11.89 -11.64 4.69
C PRO A 86 -11.60 -13.05 4.14
N PRO A 87 -10.57 -13.76 4.62
CA PRO A 87 -10.33 -15.14 4.23
C PRO A 87 -11.47 -16.06 4.67
N ASP A 88 -11.82 -17.02 3.81
CA ASP A 88 -12.92 -17.95 4.06
C ASP A 88 -12.61 -18.91 5.24
N GLY A 89 -13.65 -19.33 5.95
CA GLY A 89 -13.54 -20.34 7.00
C GLY A 89 -12.86 -19.88 8.29
N LEU A 90 -12.54 -18.59 8.41
CA LEU A 90 -11.97 -18.00 9.63
C LEU A 90 -13.06 -17.44 10.56
N ASP A 91 -12.78 -17.52 11.85
CA ASP A 91 -13.58 -16.88 12.90
C ASP A 91 -13.49 -15.34 12.73
N PRO A 92 -14.61 -14.64 12.50
CA PRO A 92 -14.61 -13.19 12.27
C PRO A 92 -14.17 -12.39 13.51
N HIS A 93 -14.08 -13.02 14.68
CA HIS A 93 -13.60 -12.41 15.92
C HIS A 93 -12.09 -12.55 16.11
N LYS A 94 -11.37 -13.18 15.17
CA LYS A 94 -9.92 -13.38 15.24
C LYS A 94 -9.23 -12.88 13.99
N LEU A 95 -8.00 -12.40 14.15
CA LEU A 95 -7.14 -12.10 13.02
C LEU A 95 -6.61 -13.42 12.40
N PRO A 96 -6.37 -13.45 11.08
CA PRO A 96 -5.74 -14.60 10.43
C PRO A 96 -4.32 -14.83 10.94
N SER A 97 -3.86 -16.08 10.82
CA SER A 97 -2.43 -16.41 10.95
C SER A 97 -1.61 -15.80 9.81
N PRO A 98 -0.27 -15.77 9.95
CA PRO A 98 0.61 -15.48 8.83
C PRO A 98 0.50 -16.49 7.66
N GLU A 99 0.24 -17.77 7.95
CA GLU A 99 -0.14 -18.81 6.97
C GLU A 99 -1.57 -18.62 6.46
#